data_AF-A0A4Q4UF50-F1
#
_entry.id   AF-A0A4Q4UF50-F1
#
_cell.length_a   1.000
_cell.length_b   1.000
_cell.length_c   1.000
_cell.angle_alpha   90.00
_cell.angle_beta   90.00
_cell.angle_gamma   90.00
#
_symmetry.space_group_name_H-M   'P 1'
#
loop_
_entity.id
_entity.type
_entity.pdbx_description
1 polymer ?
#
loop_
_entity_poly.entity_id
_entity_poly.type
_entity_poly.pdbx_seq_one_letter_code
_entity_poly.pdbx_strand_id
1 'polypeptide(L)'
;MRICLLLPWYAILTMGAVYEHNAWAFVKPWIEVMQGYALANLWILICRFLAPEGTVDRRDIFLAPFMALNRKRRITLRRYRRHFFYVLQGPVVTVVVAVVANFVEVMAHFCLIGGRKERVIRMGLTACTVTSMTLAMVTAIRHSATLRPELWPHRALFKMLSFKLLLGLYIILQVIYIFLDGFKILKPSNLFTVGDLEVGIPMMATSCELALFALFYQYAYWVAPYKLPPVDKMPPAEGDADPATPVGLDRNNMYQGGRFGGKAWRRMLSHRELWEAFKFPFELRVGSQRDVPLVEFRRDFHRDAERGAVPR
;
A
#
# COMPACT_ATOMS: atom_id res chain seq x y z
N MET A 1 10.31 -1.03 3.20
CA MET A 1 10.60 -0.02 4.24
C MET A 1 9.37 0.76 4.64
N ARG A 2 8.82 1.69 3.82
CA ARG A 2 7.59 2.46 4.17
C ARG A 2 6.42 1.60 4.66
N ILE A 3 6.09 0.53 3.93
CA ILE A 3 4.99 -0.38 4.28
C ILE A 3 5.26 -1.15 5.58
N CYS A 4 6.53 -1.51 5.83
CA CYS A 4 6.92 -2.29 7.01
C CYS A 4 6.88 -1.45 8.29
N LEU A 5 6.99 -0.12 8.19
CA LEU A 5 6.89 0.79 9.33
C LEU A 5 5.48 1.01 9.84
N LEU A 6 4.48 0.52 9.10
CA LEU A 6 3.10 0.49 9.59
C LEU A 6 3.03 -0.23 10.94
N LEU A 7 3.72 -1.37 11.09
CA LEU A 7 3.69 -2.20 12.30
C LEU A 7 4.26 -1.47 13.54
N PRO A 8 5.51 -0.95 13.54
CA PRO A 8 6.02 -0.17 14.66
C PRO A 8 5.18 1.06 14.99
N TRP A 9 4.70 1.77 13.97
CA TRP A 9 3.89 2.97 14.19
C TRP A 9 2.55 2.63 14.83
N TYR A 10 1.91 1.57 14.34
CA TYR A 10 0.67 1.05 14.91
C TYR A 10 0.89 0.68 16.38
N ALA A 11 1.98 -0.04 16.70
CA ALA A 11 2.31 -0.44 18.07
C ALA A 11 2.49 0.76 19.01
N ILE A 12 3.20 1.80 18.57
CA ILE A 12 3.41 3.03 19.36
C ILE A 12 2.08 3.74 19.64
N LEU A 13 1.24 3.91 18.61
CA LEU A 13 -0.07 4.55 18.78
C LEU A 13 -1.00 3.73 19.68
N THR A 14 -1.02 2.41 19.54
CA THR A 14 -1.83 1.56 20.42
C THR A 14 -1.34 1.59 21.86
N MET A 15 -0.02 1.62 22.07
CA MET A 15 0.56 1.72 23.41
C MET A 15 0.24 3.08 24.06
N GLY A 16 0.31 4.17 23.29
CA GLY A 16 -0.11 5.49 23.77
C GLY A 16 -1.58 5.55 24.16
N ALA A 17 -2.46 4.93 23.38
CA ALA A 17 -3.90 4.85 23.69
C ALA A 17 -4.22 3.98 24.93
N VAL A 18 -3.39 3.00 25.26
CA VAL A 18 -3.52 2.22 26.51
C VAL A 18 -3.02 3.02 27.72
N TYR A 19 -1.97 3.82 27.56
CA TYR A 19 -1.48 4.68 28.64
C TYR A 19 -2.49 5.77 29.00
N GLU A 20 -3.13 6.37 28.01
CA GLU A 20 -4.12 7.43 28.19
C GLU A 20 -5.43 7.11 27.46
N HIS A 21 -6.38 6.51 28.19
CA HIS A 21 -7.69 6.10 27.65
C HIS A 21 -8.47 7.25 27.00
N ASN A 22 -8.33 8.49 27.51
CA ASN A 22 -8.98 9.67 26.96
C ASN A 22 -8.43 10.07 25.58
N ALA A 23 -7.18 9.72 25.28
CA ALA A 23 -6.56 10.02 23.99
C ALA A 23 -7.03 9.06 22.88
N TRP A 24 -7.68 7.95 23.21
CA TRP A 24 -8.09 6.93 22.24
C TRP A 24 -8.94 7.48 21.08
N ALA A 25 -9.93 8.33 21.40
CA ALA A 25 -10.80 8.93 20.40
C ALA A 25 -10.03 9.76 19.36
N PHE A 26 -8.93 10.40 19.78
CA PHE A 26 -8.04 11.15 18.90
C PHE A 26 -7.08 10.24 18.14
N VAL A 27 -6.56 9.20 18.78
CA VAL A 27 -5.53 8.32 18.23
C VAL A 27 -6.10 7.34 17.19
N LYS A 28 -7.30 6.79 17.40
CA LYS A 28 -7.92 5.79 16.51
C LYS A 28 -7.97 6.24 15.04
N PRO A 29 -8.46 7.45 14.69
CA PRO A 29 -8.47 7.89 13.30
C PRO A 29 -7.07 7.99 12.66
N TRP A 30 -6.04 8.35 13.43
CA TRP A 30 -4.66 8.42 12.92
C TRP A 30 -4.06 7.05 12.63
N ILE A 31 -4.48 6.02 13.35
CA ILE A 31 -4.12 4.62 13.04
C ILE A 31 -4.68 4.24 11.66
N GLU A 32 -5.93 4.61 11.36
CA GLU A 32 -6.59 4.35 10.08
C GLU A 32 -5.93 5.11 8.92
N VAL A 33 -5.47 6.34 9.16
CA VAL A 33 -4.66 7.12 8.18
C VAL A 33 -3.41 6.36 7.76
N MET A 34 -2.70 5.78 8.72
CA MET A 34 -1.46 5.05 8.42
C MET A 34 -1.72 3.78 7.64
N GLN A 35 -2.82 3.06 7.92
CA GLN A 35 -3.25 1.94 7.11
C GLN A 35 -3.55 2.38 5.66
N GLY A 36 -4.26 3.49 5.48
CA GLY A 36 -4.52 4.09 4.16
C GLY A 36 -3.23 4.42 3.41
N TYR A 37 -2.28 5.06 4.10
CA TYR A 37 -0.96 5.37 3.54
C TYR A 37 -0.17 4.12 3.13
N ALA A 38 -0.21 3.05 3.93
CA ALA A 38 0.43 1.79 3.61
C ALA A 38 -0.17 1.16 2.34
N LEU A 39 -1.50 1.20 2.17
CA LEU A 39 -2.18 0.70 0.97
C LEU A 39 -1.75 1.47 -0.29
N ALA A 40 -1.64 2.80 -0.22
CA ALA A 40 -1.17 3.59 -1.36
C ALA A 40 0.30 3.30 -1.72
N ASN A 41 1.17 3.13 -0.73
CA ASN A 41 2.56 2.73 -0.98
C ASN A 41 2.66 1.32 -1.56
N LEU A 42 1.79 0.41 -1.14
CA LEU A 42 1.70 -0.93 -1.70
C LEU A 42 1.30 -0.90 -3.18
N TRP A 43 0.36 -0.02 -3.54
CA TRP A 43 -0.02 0.21 -4.93
C TRP A 43 1.13 0.78 -5.78
N ILE A 44 1.84 1.78 -5.28
CA ILE A 44 3.01 2.36 -5.96
C ILE A 44 4.10 1.29 -6.14
N LEU A 45 4.27 0.40 -5.16
CA LEU A 45 5.21 -0.71 -5.24
C LEU A 45 4.85 -1.68 -6.38
N ILE A 46 3.56 -1.97 -6.58
CA ILE A 46 3.09 -2.78 -7.72
C ILE A 46 3.44 -2.09 -9.04
N CYS A 47 3.22 -0.77 -9.14
CA CYS A 47 3.55 -0.01 -10.34
C CYS A 47 5.04 -0.15 -10.68
N ARG A 48 5.91 -0.07 -9.67
CA ARG A 48 7.36 -0.29 -9.83
C ARG A 48 7.74 -1.70 -10.26
N PHE A 49 7.06 -2.73 -9.77
CA PHE A 49 7.34 -4.11 -10.21
C PHE A 49 6.91 -4.39 -11.65
N LEU A 50 6.04 -3.55 -12.21
CA LEU A 50 5.63 -3.67 -13.62
C LEU A 50 6.44 -2.77 -14.56
N ALA A 51 7.13 -1.77 -14.04
CA ALA A 51 7.92 -0.87 -14.84
C ALA A 51 9.16 -1.59 -15.40
N PRO A 52 9.53 -1.36 -16.68
CA PRO A 52 10.76 -1.92 -17.24
C PRO A 52 11.97 -1.43 -16.46
N GLU A 53 12.96 -2.33 -16.29
CA GLU A 53 14.24 -2.02 -15.64
C GLU A 53 14.95 -0.90 -16.41
N GLY A 54 15.35 0.17 -15.72
CA GLY A 54 15.98 1.35 -16.33
C GLY A 54 15.06 2.55 -16.58
N THR A 55 13.75 2.43 -16.33
CA THR A 55 12.84 3.59 -16.42
C THR A 55 13.09 4.60 -15.28
N VAL A 56 13.63 5.76 -15.63
CA VAL A 56 13.86 6.89 -14.70
C VAL A 56 12.61 7.77 -14.58
N ASP A 57 11.79 7.80 -15.64
CA ASP A 57 10.60 8.63 -15.71
C ASP A 57 9.41 8.07 -14.92
N ARG A 58 8.92 8.89 -13.99
CA ARG A 58 7.87 8.49 -13.02
C ARG A 58 6.51 8.29 -13.67
N ARG A 59 6.25 8.99 -14.78
CA ARG A 59 5.01 8.81 -15.55
C ARG A 59 4.95 7.41 -16.16
N ASP A 60 6.06 6.89 -16.66
CA ASP A 60 6.12 5.57 -17.27
C ASP A 60 5.97 4.45 -16.24
N ILE A 61 6.51 4.66 -15.03
CA ILE A 61 6.28 3.76 -13.88
C ILE A 61 4.79 3.65 -13.57
N PHE A 62 4.06 4.77 -13.59
CA PHE A 62 2.62 4.76 -13.34
C PHE A 62 1.80 4.29 -14.55
N LEU A 63 2.32 4.35 -15.78
CA LEU A 63 1.67 3.81 -16.98
C LEU A 63 1.94 2.32 -17.19
N ALA A 64 2.98 1.75 -16.58
CA ALA A 64 3.32 0.33 -16.74
C ALA A 64 2.16 -0.65 -16.44
N PRO A 65 1.35 -0.45 -15.36
CA PRO A 65 0.17 -1.27 -15.13
C PRO A 65 -0.92 -1.10 -16.20
N PHE A 66 -1.03 0.08 -16.80
CA PHE A 66 -1.96 0.30 -17.91
C PHE A 66 -1.55 -0.50 -19.14
N MET A 67 -0.25 -0.50 -19.49
CA MET A 67 0.28 -1.23 -20.64
C MET A 67 0.09 -2.75 -20.50
N ALA A 68 0.46 -3.30 -19.34
CA ALA A 68 0.27 -4.71 -19.02
C ALA A 68 -1.21 -5.13 -19.08
N LEU A 69 -2.10 -4.27 -18.60
CA LEU A 69 -3.52 -4.54 -18.56
C LEU A 69 -4.20 -4.38 -19.93
N ASN A 70 -3.77 -3.40 -20.74
CA ASN A 70 -4.25 -3.20 -22.09
C ASN A 70 -3.92 -4.40 -22.98
N ARG A 71 -2.72 -4.98 -22.81
CA ARG A 71 -2.30 -6.22 -23.48
C ARG A 71 -3.24 -7.40 -23.19
N LYS A 72 -3.75 -7.54 -21.97
CA LYS A 72 -4.59 -8.69 -21.57
C LYS A 72 -6.09 -8.48 -21.77
N ARG A 73 -6.60 -7.28 -21.54
CA ARG A 73 -8.05 -7.04 -21.43
C ARG A 73 -8.57 -5.83 -22.20
N ARG A 74 -7.76 -5.24 -23.11
CA ARG A 74 -8.05 -4.00 -23.87
C ARG A 74 -8.83 -2.99 -23.02
N ILE A 75 -8.16 -2.41 -22.03
CA ILE A 75 -8.78 -1.51 -21.07
C ILE A 75 -8.66 -0.06 -21.54
N THR A 76 -9.77 0.66 -21.52
CA THR A 76 -9.80 2.10 -21.84
C THR A 76 -9.07 2.91 -20.78
N LEU A 77 -8.34 3.95 -21.20
CA LEU A 77 -7.63 4.88 -20.32
C LEU A 77 -8.55 5.50 -19.24
N ARG A 78 -9.81 5.78 -19.60
CA ARG A 78 -10.84 6.29 -18.66
C ARG A 78 -11.10 5.32 -17.49
N ARG A 79 -11.10 4.01 -17.77
CA ARG A 79 -11.32 2.96 -16.76
C ARG A 79 -10.08 2.80 -15.88
N TYR A 80 -8.89 2.86 -16.47
CA TYR A 80 -7.63 2.86 -15.74
C TYR A 80 -7.50 4.06 -14.79
N ARG A 81 -7.79 5.28 -15.27
CA ARG A 81 -7.82 6.50 -14.46
C ARG A 81 -8.78 6.37 -13.27
N ARG A 82 -9.98 5.81 -13.51
CA ARG A 82 -10.96 5.58 -12.44
C ARG A 82 -10.44 4.59 -11.39
N HIS A 83 -9.78 3.53 -11.80
CA HIS A 83 -9.15 2.58 -10.86
C HIS A 83 -8.07 3.25 -10.03
N PHE A 84 -7.24 4.09 -10.64
CA PHE A 84 -6.19 4.82 -9.94
C PHE A 84 -6.76 5.75 -8.85
N PHE A 85 -7.87 6.44 -9.15
CA PHE A 85 -8.61 7.22 -8.14
C PHE A 85 -9.16 6.36 -7.00
N TYR A 86 -9.77 5.21 -7.30
CA TYR A 86 -10.32 4.33 -6.25
C TYR A 86 -9.25 3.78 -5.30
N VAL A 87 -8.03 3.55 -5.78
CA VAL A 87 -6.95 3.08 -4.90
C VAL A 87 -6.39 4.22 -4.06
N LEU A 88 -6.24 5.42 -4.65
CA LEU A 88 -5.69 6.58 -3.96
C LEU A 88 -6.68 7.32 -3.04
N GLN A 89 -7.99 7.10 -3.18
CA GLN A 89 -8.97 7.73 -2.28
C GLN A 89 -8.76 7.33 -0.81
N GLY A 90 -8.25 6.13 -0.54
CA GLY A 90 -8.13 5.59 0.83
C GLY A 90 -7.36 6.51 1.79
N PRO A 91 -6.10 6.88 1.49
CA PRO A 91 -5.35 7.84 2.29
C PRO A 91 -6.03 9.21 2.41
N VAL A 92 -6.68 9.71 1.35
CA VAL A 92 -7.30 11.04 1.37
C VAL A 92 -8.52 11.04 2.29
N VAL A 93 -9.40 10.05 2.13
CA VAL A 93 -10.62 9.92 2.92
C VAL A 93 -10.27 9.69 4.39
N THR A 94 -9.28 8.85 4.69
CA THR A 94 -8.87 8.60 6.08
C THR A 94 -8.28 9.85 6.74
N VAL A 95 -7.51 10.68 6.03
CA VAL A 95 -7.02 11.96 6.57
C VAL A 95 -8.15 12.95 6.81
N VAL A 96 -9.06 13.10 5.84
CA VAL A 96 -10.24 13.99 6.00
C VAL A 96 -11.08 13.55 7.18
N VAL A 97 -11.36 12.24 7.29
CA VAL A 97 -12.09 11.68 8.43
C VAL A 97 -11.34 11.92 9.73
N ALA A 98 -10.02 11.72 9.78
CA ALA A 98 -9.25 11.95 11.00
C ALA A 98 -9.33 13.40 11.46
N VAL A 99 -9.20 14.37 10.54
CA VAL A 99 -9.35 15.79 10.87
C VAL A 99 -10.76 16.10 11.39
N VAL A 100 -11.80 15.60 10.71
CA VAL A 100 -13.19 15.79 11.13
C VAL A 100 -13.43 15.14 12.50
N ALA A 101 -12.91 13.93 12.74
CA ALA A 101 -13.02 13.24 14.02
C ALA A 101 -12.42 14.08 15.15
N ASN A 102 -11.18 14.55 14.97
CA ASN A 102 -10.50 15.38 15.96
C ASN A 102 -11.29 16.68 16.23
N PHE A 103 -11.82 17.33 15.18
CA PHE A 103 -12.62 18.54 15.35
C PHE A 103 -13.92 18.29 16.12
N VAL A 104 -14.63 17.20 15.80
CA VAL A 104 -15.85 16.79 16.52
C VAL A 104 -15.56 16.51 18.00
N GLU A 105 -14.47 15.82 18.31
CA GLU A 105 -14.10 15.49 19.70
C GLU A 105 -13.68 16.73 20.51
N VAL A 106 -13.02 17.72 19.87
CA VAL A 106 -12.71 19.01 20.52
C VAL A 106 -13.99 19.80 20.83
N MET A 107 -14.93 19.87 19.89
CA MET A 107 -16.18 20.62 20.06
C MET A 107 -17.15 19.95 21.04
N ALA A 108 -17.04 18.63 21.21
CA ALA A 108 -17.90 17.84 22.09
C ALA A 108 -17.39 17.72 23.54
N HIS A 109 -16.31 18.44 23.93
CA HIS A 109 -15.70 18.40 25.25
C HIS A 109 -15.47 16.96 25.78
N PHE A 110 -14.39 16.29 25.35
CA PHE A 110 -13.81 15.05 25.95
C PHE A 110 -14.75 13.91 26.44
N CYS A 111 -16.02 13.90 26.07
CA CYS A 111 -16.94 12.86 26.53
C CYS A 111 -16.83 11.65 25.60
N LEU A 112 -15.93 10.73 25.97
CA LEU A 112 -15.95 9.32 25.54
C LEU A 112 -17.39 8.75 25.62
N ILE A 113 -18.18 9.24 26.59
CA ILE A 113 -19.58 8.90 26.82
C ILE A 113 -20.48 10.02 26.25
N GLY A 114 -20.42 10.21 24.93
CA GLY A 114 -21.28 11.16 24.23
C GLY A 114 -22.73 10.67 24.19
N GLY A 115 -23.68 11.62 24.14
CA GLY A 115 -25.10 11.34 23.94
C GLY A 115 -25.41 10.60 22.63
N ARG A 116 -26.71 10.40 22.36
CA ARG A 116 -27.18 9.62 21.20
C ARG A 116 -26.70 10.22 19.87
N LYS A 117 -26.53 11.54 19.78
CA LYS A 117 -26.15 12.24 18.55
C LYS A 117 -24.67 12.03 18.22
N GLU A 118 -23.79 12.14 19.21
CA GLU A 118 -22.34 11.94 19.05
C GLU A 118 -22.02 10.50 18.65
N ARG A 119 -22.73 9.52 19.22
CA ARG A 119 -22.58 8.10 18.87
C ARG A 119 -22.89 7.85 17.39
N VAL A 120 -23.97 8.44 16.88
CA VAL A 120 -24.34 8.31 15.45
C VAL A 120 -23.27 8.92 14.54
N ILE A 121 -22.70 10.08 14.91
CA ILE A 121 -21.60 10.70 14.16
C ILE A 121 -20.37 9.79 14.14
N ARG A 122 -19.94 9.28 15.30
CA ARG A 122 -18.78 8.37 15.41
C ARG A 122 -18.97 7.07 14.62
N MET A 123 -20.17 6.49 14.68
CA MET A 123 -20.52 5.30 13.89
C MET A 123 -20.51 5.59 12.40
N GLY A 124 -21.10 6.71 11.96
CA GLY A 124 -21.09 7.14 10.56
C GLY A 124 -19.67 7.36 10.04
N LEU A 125 -18.83 8.01 10.85
CA LEU A 125 -17.45 8.31 10.48
C LEU A 125 -16.59 7.04 10.35
N THR A 126 -16.75 6.09 11.28
CA THR A 126 -16.10 4.77 11.21
C THR A 126 -16.64 3.94 10.03
N ALA A 127 -17.94 4.01 9.75
CA ALA A 127 -18.52 3.34 8.58
C ALA A 127 -17.95 3.91 7.27
N CYS A 128 -17.78 5.22 7.16
CA CYS A 128 -17.15 5.87 6.01
C CYS A 128 -15.69 5.43 5.80
N THR A 129 -14.88 5.29 6.86
CA THR A 129 -13.49 4.84 6.71
C THR A 129 -13.40 3.38 6.33
N VAL A 130 -14.16 2.51 7.00
CA VAL A 130 -14.19 1.07 6.70
C VAL A 130 -14.65 0.82 5.27
N THR A 131 -15.72 1.47 4.82
CA THR A 131 -16.23 1.32 3.44
C THR A 131 -15.25 1.85 2.39
N SER A 132 -14.64 3.02 2.62
CA SER A 132 -13.64 3.58 1.70
C SER A 132 -12.39 2.70 1.59
N MET A 133 -11.88 2.24 2.73
CA MET A 133 -10.67 1.43 2.82
C MET A 133 -10.88 0.03 2.22
N THR A 134 -12.01 -0.60 2.49
CA THR A 134 -12.36 -1.89 1.88
C THR A 134 -12.51 -1.77 0.35
N LEU A 135 -13.12 -0.70 -0.15
CA LEU A 135 -13.23 -0.45 -1.59
C LEU A 135 -11.84 -0.24 -2.24
N ALA A 136 -10.98 0.57 -1.62
CA ALA A 136 -9.61 0.79 -2.09
C ALA A 136 -8.79 -0.52 -2.09
N MET A 137 -8.92 -1.33 -1.05
CA MET A 137 -8.26 -2.63 -0.95
C MET A 137 -8.77 -3.62 -2.01
N VAL A 138 -10.09 -3.77 -2.16
CA VAL A 138 -10.69 -4.69 -3.15
C VAL A 138 -10.29 -4.31 -4.57
N THR A 139 -10.23 -3.02 -4.89
CA THR A 139 -9.78 -2.55 -6.21
C THR A 139 -8.30 -2.86 -6.45
N ALA A 140 -7.41 -2.60 -5.48
CA ALA A 140 -5.99 -2.94 -5.57
C ALA A 140 -5.77 -4.46 -5.71
N ILE A 141 -6.56 -5.29 -5.00
CA ILE A 141 -6.49 -6.75 -5.10
C ILE A 141 -6.98 -7.23 -6.47
N ARG A 142 -8.13 -6.75 -6.95
CA ARG A 142 -8.65 -7.17 -8.27
C ARG A 142 -7.67 -6.83 -9.39
N HIS A 143 -7.03 -5.68 -9.29
CA HIS A 143 -6.04 -5.25 -10.27
C HIS A 143 -4.77 -6.11 -10.21
N SER A 144 -4.20 -6.31 -9.02
CA SER A 144 -3.03 -7.18 -8.84
C SER A 144 -3.32 -8.65 -9.17
N ALA A 145 -4.54 -9.13 -8.94
CA ALA A 145 -5.00 -10.46 -9.34
C ALA A 145 -5.01 -10.64 -10.87
N THR A 146 -5.33 -9.59 -11.61
CA THR A 146 -5.33 -9.62 -13.09
C THR A 146 -3.90 -9.65 -13.65
N LEU A 147 -2.95 -9.07 -12.91
CA LEU A 147 -1.55 -8.95 -13.32
C LEU A 147 -0.65 -10.06 -12.75
N ARG A 148 -1.21 -11.01 -12.00
CA ARG A 148 -0.51 -12.15 -11.35
C ARG A 148 0.67 -12.75 -12.12
N PRO A 149 0.56 -13.13 -13.41
CA PRO A 149 1.65 -13.84 -14.08
C PRO A 149 2.91 -12.98 -14.27
N GLU A 150 2.77 -11.65 -14.33
CA GLU A 150 3.92 -10.73 -14.45
C GLU A 150 4.52 -10.39 -13.07
N LEU A 151 3.72 -10.47 -12.01
CA LEU A 151 4.12 -10.19 -10.63
C LEU A 151 4.66 -11.41 -9.87
N TRP A 152 4.51 -12.62 -10.44
CA TRP A 152 4.96 -13.88 -9.83
C TRP A 152 6.47 -13.90 -9.52
N PRO A 153 7.36 -13.46 -10.42
CA PRO A 153 8.81 -13.51 -10.17
C PRO A 153 9.23 -12.67 -8.96
N HIS A 154 8.54 -11.56 -8.70
CA HIS A 154 8.88 -10.62 -7.62
C HIS A 154 8.20 -10.91 -6.28
N ARG A 155 7.51 -12.06 -6.14
CA ARG A 155 6.72 -12.45 -4.94
C ARG A 155 5.76 -11.36 -4.47
N ALA A 156 5.35 -10.45 -5.36
CA ALA A 156 4.55 -9.29 -4.99
C ALA A 156 3.17 -9.71 -4.44
N LEU A 157 2.65 -10.85 -4.88
CA LEU A 157 1.39 -11.41 -4.39
C LEU A 157 1.46 -11.84 -2.92
N PHE A 158 2.61 -12.33 -2.45
CA PHE A 158 2.79 -12.64 -1.02
C PHE A 158 2.81 -11.38 -0.17
N LYS A 159 3.37 -10.27 -0.70
CA LYS A 159 3.34 -8.94 -0.05
C LYS A 159 1.93 -8.34 -0.03
N MET A 160 1.13 -8.57 -1.06
CA MET A 160 -0.29 -8.18 -1.08
C MET A 160 -1.12 -9.04 -0.12
N LEU A 161 -0.81 -10.35 -0.04
CA LEU A 161 -1.51 -11.28 0.84
C LEU A 161 -1.25 -10.96 2.31
N SER A 162 -0.02 -10.60 2.71
CA SER A 162 0.28 -10.18 4.07
C SER A 162 -0.48 -8.93 4.48
N PHE A 163 -0.55 -7.93 3.61
CA PHE A 163 -1.33 -6.73 3.86
C PHE A 163 -2.85 -7.03 3.90
N LYS A 164 -3.34 -7.93 3.04
CA LYS A 164 -4.74 -8.37 3.04
C LYS A 164 -5.13 -9.09 4.32
N LEU A 165 -4.29 -10.01 4.80
CA LEU A 165 -4.55 -10.77 6.01
C LEU A 165 -4.56 -9.85 7.24
N LEU A 166 -3.61 -8.91 7.32
CA LEU A 166 -3.57 -7.92 8.40
C LEU A 166 -4.83 -7.06 8.43
N LEU A 167 -5.24 -6.48 7.29
CA LEU A 167 -6.46 -5.65 7.27
C LEU A 167 -7.72 -6.50 7.49
N GLY A 168 -7.74 -7.72 6.96
CA GLY A 168 -8.89 -8.62 7.06
C GLY A 168 -9.14 -9.08 8.49
N LEU A 169 -8.09 -9.43 9.23
CA LEU A 169 -8.21 -9.88 10.61
C LEU A 169 -8.58 -8.73 11.54
N TYR A 170 -8.02 -7.53 11.34
CA TYR A 170 -8.49 -6.30 11.99
C TYR A 170 -10.00 -6.05 11.78
N ILE A 171 -10.51 -6.18 10.54
CA ILE A 171 -11.94 -6.00 10.27
C ILE A 171 -12.78 -7.07 10.98
N ILE A 172 -12.34 -8.33 10.96
CA ILE A 172 -13.01 -9.43 11.69
C ILE A 172 -13.07 -9.12 13.18
N LEU A 173 -11.97 -8.64 13.76
CA LEU A 173 -11.90 -8.26 15.17
C LEU A 173 -12.90 -7.14 15.49
N GLN A 174 -12.97 -6.09 14.66
CA GLN A 174 -13.96 -5.01 14.79
C GLN A 174 -15.40 -5.54 14.74
N VAL A 175 -15.70 -6.45 13.81
CA VAL A 175 -17.04 -7.07 13.71
C VAL A 175 -17.36 -7.88 14.95
N ILE A 176 -16.41 -8.69 15.45
CA ILE A 176 -16.55 -9.44 16.70
C ILE A 176 -16.92 -8.48 17.83
N TYR A 177 -16.19 -7.36 18.01
CA TYR A 177 -16.50 -6.38 19.04
C TYR A 177 -17.89 -5.76 18.91
N ILE A 178 -18.32 -5.41 17.69
CA ILE A 178 -19.67 -4.88 17.45
C ILE A 178 -20.74 -5.89 17.89
N PHE A 179 -20.56 -7.17 17.57
CA PHE A 179 -21.49 -8.22 18.02
C PHE A 179 -21.46 -8.41 19.54
N LEU A 180 -20.27 -8.46 20.12
CA LEU A 180 -20.03 -8.64 21.56
C LEU A 180 -20.68 -7.53 22.40
N ASP A 181 -20.57 -6.28 21.94
CA ASP A 181 -21.27 -5.12 22.53
C ASP A 181 -22.79 -5.21 22.33
N GLY A 182 -23.23 -5.57 21.11
CA GLY A 182 -24.66 -5.70 20.78
C GLY A 182 -25.41 -6.71 21.64
N PHE A 183 -24.79 -7.85 22.00
CA PHE A 183 -25.38 -8.84 22.90
C PHE A 183 -25.27 -8.48 24.39
N LYS A 184 -24.66 -7.34 24.74
CA LYS A 184 -24.40 -6.90 26.13
C LYS A 184 -23.73 -7.97 27.00
N ILE A 185 -22.89 -8.80 26.38
CA ILE A 185 -22.12 -9.84 27.09
C ILE A 185 -21.03 -9.16 27.92
N LEU A 186 -20.46 -8.08 27.39
CA LEU A 186 -19.52 -7.24 28.09
C LEU A 186 -20.28 -6.23 28.96
N LYS A 187 -20.47 -6.57 30.23
CA LYS A 187 -20.99 -5.65 31.25
C LYS A 187 -19.84 -5.17 32.13
N PRO A 188 -19.87 -3.91 32.59
CA PRO A 188 -18.94 -3.46 33.61
C PRO A 188 -19.12 -4.35 34.85
N SER A 189 -17.99 -4.81 35.38
CA SER A 189 -17.91 -5.65 36.57
C SER A 189 -16.94 -4.99 37.55
N ASN A 190 -16.87 -5.46 38.79
CA ASN A 190 -15.89 -4.96 39.77
C ASN A 190 -14.43 -5.13 39.30
N LEU A 191 -14.19 -5.95 38.27
CA LEU A 191 -12.89 -6.18 37.65
C LEU A 191 -12.64 -5.36 36.38
N PHE A 192 -13.68 -4.81 35.73
CA PHE A 192 -13.57 -4.16 34.42
C PHE A 192 -14.35 -2.85 34.36
N THR A 193 -13.62 -1.77 34.11
CA THR A 193 -14.21 -0.45 33.84
C THR A 193 -14.75 -0.41 32.41
N VAL A 194 -15.70 0.49 32.15
CA VAL A 194 -16.23 0.74 30.79
C VAL A 194 -15.10 1.08 29.80
N GLY A 195 -14.09 1.84 30.24
CA GLY A 195 -12.92 2.16 29.42
C GLY A 195 -12.07 0.93 29.06
N ASP A 196 -11.90 0.00 29.99
CA ASP A 196 -11.15 -1.25 29.74
C ASP A 196 -11.88 -2.12 28.71
N LEU A 197 -13.21 -2.11 28.77
CA LEU A 197 -14.08 -2.91 27.93
C LEU A 197 -14.17 -2.40 26.49
N GLU A 198 -14.28 -1.08 26.33
CA GLU A 198 -14.41 -0.42 25.03
C GLU A 198 -13.06 -0.13 24.36
N VAL A 199 -11.98 0.03 25.13
CA VAL A 199 -10.66 0.44 24.62
C VAL A 199 -9.59 -0.59 24.94
N GLY A 200 -9.49 -1.05 26.18
CA GLY A 200 -8.43 -1.96 26.63
C GLY A 200 -8.39 -3.29 25.88
N ILE A 201 -9.48 -4.06 25.95
CA ILE A 201 -9.58 -5.39 25.32
C ILE A 201 -9.36 -5.33 23.79
N PRO A 202 -10.00 -4.41 23.01
CA PRO A 202 -9.75 -4.33 21.57
C PRO A 202 -8.31 -4.00 21.23
N MET A 203 -7.65 -3.16 22.02
CA MET A 203 -6.25 -2.77 21.79
C MET A 203 -5.29 -3.90 22.14
N MET A 204 -5.54 -4.62 23.23
CA MET A 204 -4.77 -5.83 23.56
C MET A 204 -4.91 -6.90 22.46
N ALA A 205 -6.14 -7.18 22.01
CA ALA A 205 -6.36 -8.15 20.94
C ALA A 205 -5.66 -7.74 19.63
N THR A 206 -5.72 -6.46 19.27
CA THR A 206 -5.03 -5.92 18.10
C THR A 206 -3.51 -6.00 18.25
N SER A 207 -2.97 -5.76 19.46
CA SER A 207 -1.53 -5.89 19.71
C SER A 207 -1.02 -7.33 19.54
N CYS A 208 -1.79 -8.33 20.00
CA CYS A 208 -1.50 -9.75 19.77
C CYS A 208 -1.51 -10.10 18.28
N GLU A 209 -2.49 -9.58 17.53
CA GLU A 209 -2.55 -9.73 16.08
C GLU A 209 -1.30 -9.16 15.40
N LEU A 210 -0.89 -7.93 15.75
CA LEU A 210 0.30 -7.30 15.16
C LEU A 210 1.57 -8.09 15.46
N ALA A 211 1.69 -8.68 16.65
CA ALA A 211 2.85 -9.52 17.01
C ALA A 211 2.93 -10.76 16.11
N LEU A 212 1.81 -11.45 15.87
CA LEU A 212 1.75 -12.58 14.95
C LEU A 212 2.07 -12.16 13.51
N PHE A 213 1.55 -11.01 13.08
CA PHE A 213 1.83 -10.50 11.73
C PHE A 213 3.25 -9.97 11.57
N ALA A 214 3.92 -9.51 12.62
CA ALA A 214 5.32 -9.10 12.54
C ALA A 214 6.21 -10.25 12.04
N LEU A 215 5.97 -11.48 12.54
CA LEU A 215 6.65 -12.69 12.07
C LEU A 215 6.33 -12.97 10.59
N PHE A 216 5.06 -12.84 10.19
CA PHE A 216 4.65 -13.03 8.80
C PHE A 216 5.24 -11.97 7.86
N TYR A 217 5.35 -10.72 8.30
CA TYR A 217 5.92 -9.62 7.54
C TYR A 217 7.42 -9.82 7.31
N GLN A 218 8.14 -10.35 8.30
CA GLN A 218 9.55 -10.66 8.15
C GLN A 218 9.78 -11.72 7.06
N TYR A 219 8.88 -12.71 6.95
CA TYR A 219 8.90 -13.69 5.87
C TYR A 219 8.51 -13.08 4.51
N ALA A 220 7.41 -12.32 4.45
CA ALA A 220 6.90 -11.74 3.20
C ALA A 220 7.80 -10.64 2.61
N TYR A 221 8.51 -9.91 3.46
CA TYR A 221 9.43 -8.82 3.10
C TYR A 221 10.90 -9.18 3.33
N TRP A 222 11.26 -10.43 3.07
CA TRP A 222 12.64 -10.90 3.20
C TRP A 222 13.63 -9.99 2.46
N VAL A 223 14.72 -9.62 3.15
CA VAL A 223 15.71 -8.60 2.74
C VAL A 223 16.68 -9.11 1.67
N ALA A 224 16.35 -10.20 0.96
CA ALA A 224 17.24 -10.71 -0.08
C ALA A 224 17.49 -9.60 -1.11
N PRO A 225 18.76 -9.25 -1.38
CA PRO A 225 19.08 -8.27 -2.40
C PRO A 225 18.49 -8.76 -3.72
N TYR A 226 17.77 -7.87 -4.40
CA TYR A 226 17.31 -8.13 -5.76
C TYR A 226 18.57 -8.42 -6.59
N LYS A 227 18.69 -9.67 -7.05
CA LYS A 227 19.77 -10.05 -7.96
C LYS A 227 19.50 -9.32 -9.26
N LEU A 228 20.20 -8.21 -9.47
CA LEU A 228 20.29 -7.59 -10.78
C LEU A 228 20.86 -8.67 -11.72
N PRO A 229 20.29 -8.88 -12.92
CA PRO A 229 20.90 -9.78 -13.88
C PRO A 229 22.35 -9.32 -14.14
N PRO A 230 23.30 -10.26 -14.31
CA PRO A 230 24.66 -9.92 -14.71
C PRO A 230 24.61 -9.06 -15.99
N VAL A 231 25.45 -8.02 -16.04
CA VAL A 231 25.52 -7.05 -17.14
C VAL A 231 25.64 -7.74 -18.51
N ASP A 232 26.24 -8.94 -18.54
CA ASP A 232 26.39 -9.78 -19.73
C ASP A 232 25.09 -10.25 -20.38
N LYS A 233 23.93 -10.11 -19.69
CA LYS A 233 22.60 -10.48 -20.21
C LYS A 233 21.69 -9.28 -20.48
N MET A 234 22.19 -8.05 -20.31
CA MET A 234 21.43 -6.85 -20.65
C MET A 234 21.50 -6.67 -22.19
N PRO A 235 20.38 -6.58 -22.92
CA PRO A 235 20.44 -6.21 -24.32
C PRO A 235 21.11 -4.83 -24.44
N PRO A 236 22.03 -4.63 -25.41
CA PRO A 236 22.68 -3.35 -25.59
C PRO A 236 21.61 -2.29 -25.78
N ALA A 237 21.73 -1.19 -25.03
CA ALA A 237 20.92 -0.01 -25.25
C ALA A 237 21.25 0.48 -26.67
N GLU A 238 20.32 0.27 -27.59
CA GLU A 238 20.42 0.70 -28.98
C GLU A 238 20.26 2.22 -29.00
N GLY A 239 21.39 2.90 -28.89
CA GLY A 239 21.54 4.35 -28.94
C GLY A 239 23.00 4.66 -29.20
N ASP A 240 23.28 5.05 -30.45
CA ASP A 240 24.55 5.51 -31.01
C ASP A 240 25.62 5.91 -29.97
N ALA A 241 26.60 5.04 -29.75
CA ALA A 241 27.86 5.41 -29.11
C ALA A 241 29.01 4.53 -29.63
N ASP A 242 30.07 5.20 -30.07
CA ASP A 242 31.30 4.68 -30.68
C ASP A 242 31.96 3.49 -29.94
N PRO A 243 32.66 2.58 -30.66
CA PRO A 243 33.18 1.32 -30.11
C PRO A 243 34.46 1.44 -29.24
N ALA A 244 34.77 2.62 -28.68
CA ALA A 244 36.07 2.87 -28.03
C ALA A 244 36.02 3.29 -26.56
N THR A 245 34.86 3.23 -25.88
CA THR A 245 34.80 3.45 -24.43
C THR A 245 34.51 2.13 -23.71
N PRO A 246 35.41 1.63 -22.83
CA PRO A 246 35.06 0.52 -21.96
C PRO A 246 33.83 0.97 -21.17
N VAL A 247 32.75 0.21 -21.29
CA VAL A 247 31.46 0.43 -20.61
C VAL A 247 31.75 0.57 -19.12
N GLY A 248 31.87 1.83 -18.68
CA GLY A 248 32.13 2.18 -17.30
C GLY A 248 30.99 1.63 -16.49
N LEU A 249 31.31 0.67 -15.63
CA LEU A 249 30.40 0.05 -14.67
C LEU A 249 29.61 1.17 -13.96
N ASP A 250 28.37 1.40 -14.39
CA ASP A 250 27.64 2.57 -13.93
C ASP A 250 27.35 2.44 -12.44
N ARG A 251 27.74 3.47 -11.69
CA ARG A 251 27.81 3.55 -10.23
C ARG A 251 26.42 3.54 -9.55
N ASN A 252 25.39 3.15 -10.30
CA ASN A 252 23.98 3.05 -9.89
C ASN A 252 23.57 1.66 -9.38
N ASN A 253 24.39 0.63 -9.60
CA ASN A 253 24.17 -0.73 -9.10
C ASN A 253 24.73 -0.98 -7.69
N MET A 254 25.28 0.05 -7.04
CA MET A 254 25.84 -0.02 -5.69
C MET A 254 24.84 0.43 -4.63
N TYR A 255 24.92 -0.17 -3.44
CA TYR A 255 24.07 0.10 -2.27
C TYR A 255 23.70 1.59 -2.13
N GLN A 256 22.46 1.94 -2.49
CA GLN A 256 21.97 3.32 -2.48
C GLN A 256 21.60 3.83 -1.06
N GLY A 257 21.82 3.01 -0.03
CA GLY A 257 21.41 3.31 1.34
C GLY A 257 22.31 4.31 2.08
N GLY A 258 23.52 4.56 1.59
CA GLY A 258 24.50 5.43 2.27
C GLY A 258 25.02 4.83 3.59
N ARG A 259 25.94 5.50 4.28
CA ARG A 259 26.52 4.99 5.54
C ARG A 259 25.40 4.64 6.55
N PHE A 260 25.39 3.40 7.05
CA PHE A 260 24.34 2.84 7.93
C PHE A 260 22.90 2.87 7.39
N GLY A 261 22.68 3.04 6.08
CA GLY A 261 21.33 3.10 5.52
C GLY A 261 20.60 4.43 5.76
N GLY A 262 21.27 5.46 6.31
CA GLY A 262 20.63 6.74 6.64
C GLY A 262 20.07 7.48 5.42
N LYS A 263 20.70 7.35 4.24
CA LYS A 263 20.15 7.90 2.98
C LYS A 263 18.89 7.13 2.55
N ALA A 264 18.82 5.84 2.85
CA ALA A 264 17.62 5.03 2.59
C ALA A 264 16.44 5.50 3.45
N TRP A 265 16.67 5.72 4.76
CA TRP A 265 15.67 6.24 5.68
C TRP A 265 15.20 7.65 5.33
N ARG A 266 16.11 8.55 4.92
CA ARG A 266 15.74 9.90 4.47
C ARG A 266 14.90 9.87 3.18
N ARG A 267 15.28 9.04 2.20
CA ARG A 267 14.46 8.83 0.98
C ARG A 267 13.12 8.17 1.31
N MET A 268 13.10 7.30 2.31
CA MET A 268 11.88 6.66 2.78
C MET A 268 10.90 7.69 3.38
N LEU A 269 11.37 8.71 4.10
CA LEU A 269 10.50 9.77 4.63
C LEU A 269 10.01 10.79 3.58
N SER A 270 10.58 10.78 2.36
CA SER A 270 10.12 11.65 1.28
C SER A 270 8.75 11.20 0.74
N HIS A 271 7.71 11.97 1.03
CA HIS A 271 6.34 11.74 0.55
C HIS A 271 6.11 12.16 -0.91
N ARG A 272 7.15 12.67 -1.58
CA ARG A 272 7.09 13.20 -2.95
C ARG A 272 6.50 12.23 -3.96
N GLU A 273 6.81 10.94 -3.86
CA GLU A 273 6.29 9.90 -4.76
C GLU A 273 4.78 9.70 -4.60
N LEU A 274 4.29 9.79 -3.37
CA LEU A 274 2.86 9.72 -3.09
C LEU A 274 2.13 10.93 -3.70
N TRP A 275 2.70 12.12 -3.52
CA TRP A 275 2.12 13.35 -4.06
C TRP A 275 2.08 13.36 -5.59
N GLU A 276 3.12 12.87 -6.23
CA GLU A 276 3.16 12.74 -7.69
C GLU A 276 2.22 11.64 -8.19
N ALA A 277 2.08 10.53 -7.45
CA ALA A 277 1.03 9.56 -7.72
C ALA A 277 -0.35 10.22 -7.62
N PHE A 278 -0.61 11.07 -6.62
CA PHE A 278 -1.87 11.81 -6.51
C PHE A 278 -2.14 12.75 -7.68
N LYS A 279 -1.12 13.40 -8.24
CA LYS A 279 -1.25 14.29 -9.39
C LYS A 279 -1.43 13.55 -10.72
N PHE A 280 -0.78 12.41 -10.88
CA PHE A 280 -0.78 11.61 -12.11
C PHE A 280 -2.18 11.38 -12.74
N PRO A 281 -3.23 10.93 -12.01
CA PRO A 281 -4.55 10.72 -12.61
C PRO A 281 -5.23 12.03 -13.05
N PHE A 282 -4.86 13.18 -12.49
CA PHE A 282 -5.34 14.49 -12.96
C PHE A 282 -4.59 14.96 -14.21
N GLU A 283 -3.31 14.62 -14.33
CA GLU A 283 -2.48 14.90 -15.52
C GLU A 283 -2.85 14.01 -16.71
N LEU A 284 -3.45 12.83 -16.48
CA LEU A 284 -4.03 12.00 -17.53
C LEU A 284 -5.25 12.69 -18.18
N ARG A 285 -4.98 13.53 -19.20
CA ARG A 285 -6.00 14.07 -20.11
C ARG A 285 -6.58 12.96 -20.98
N VAL A 286 -7.87 12.68 -20.78
CA VAL A 286 -8.67 11.76 -21.60
C VAL A 286 -8.89 12.42 -22.95
N GLY A 287 -7.99 12.15 -23.89
CA GLY A 287 -8.00 12.70 -25.26
C GLY A 287 -6.80 12.21 -26.07
N SER A 288 -5.68 11.92 -25.41
CA SER A 288 -4.48 11.36 -26.02
C SER A 288 -4.40 9.84 -25.77
N GLN A 289 -5.24 9.07 -26.48
CA GLN A 289 -5.02 7.62 -26.60
C GLN A 289 -4.03 7.30 -27.74
N ARG A 290 -3.72 8.31 -28.58
CA ARG A 290 -2.81 8.20 -29.72
C ARG A 290 -1.33 8.37 -29.35
N ASP A 291 -1.01 9.05 -28.24
CA ASP A 291 0.38 9.43 -27.93
C ASP A 291 1.00 8.60 -26.81
N VAL A 292 0.37 7.48 -26.40
CA VAL A 292 1.04 6.54 -25.50
C VAL A 292 1.84 5.60 -26.40
N PRO A 293 3.17 5.79 -26.57
CA PRO A 293 3.97 4.86 -27.33
C PRO A 293 3.79 3.48 -26.68
N LEU A 294 3.26 2.54 -27.44
CA LEU A 294 3.31 1.13 -27.09
C LEU A 294 4.79 0.81 -27.01
N VAL A 295 5.38 0.92 -25.82
CA VAL A 295 6.70 0.34 -25.54
C VAL A 295 6.48 -1.15 -25.73
N GLU A 296 6.84 -1.59 -26.93
CA GLU A 296 6.75 -2.95 -27.38
C GLU A 296 7.77 -3.71 -26.52
N PHE A 297 7.29 -4.27 -25.42
CA PHE A 297 8.07 -5.21 -24.61
C PHE A 297 8.42 -6.36 -25.55
N ARG A 298 9.61 -6.28 -26.14
CA ARG A 298 10.22 -7.27 -27.02
C ARG A 298 10.12 -8.59 -26.28
N ARG A 299 9.15 -9.42 -26.70
CA ARG A 299 9.10 -10.80 -26.24
C ARG A 299 10.42 -11.43 -26.66
N ASP A 300 11.00 -12.13 -25.70
CA ASP A 300 12.12 -13.04 -25.87
C ASP A 300 12.08 -13.75 -27.23
N PHE A 301 12.91 -13.27 -28.16
CA PHE A 301 13.24 -13.94 -29.41
C PHE A 301 14.02 -15.24 -29.17
N HIS A 302 14.31 -15.57 -27.90
CA HIS A 302 15.06 -16.75 -27.50
C HIS A 302 14.25 -18.05 -27.47
N ARG A 303 12.90 -18.02 -27.53
CA ARG A 303 12.11 -19.26 -27.49
C ARG A 303 11.82 -19.89 -28.86
N ASP A 304 12.07 -19.13 -29.93
CA ASP A 304 11.84 -19.59 -31.31
C ASP A 304 13.15 -19.90 -32.05
N ALA A 305 14.30 -19.42 -31.56
CA ALA A 305 15.62 -19.79 -32.09
C ALA A 305 16.03 -21.25 -31.78
N GLU A 306 15.60 -21.80 -30.64
CA GLU A 306 15.90 -23.20 -30.29
C GLU A 306 15.01 -24.23 -31.00
N ARG A 307 13.93 -23.81 -31.69
CA ARG A 307 13.08 -24.70 -32.49
C ARG A 307 13.40 -24.71 -33.99
N GLY A 308 14.32 -23.85 -34.45
CA GLY A 308 14.76 -23.77 -35.85
C GLY A 308 16.04 -24.54 -36.18
N ALA A 309 16.76 -25.07 -35.19
CA ALA A 309 18.03 -25.76 -35.40
C ALA A 309 17.90 -27.27 -35.13
N VAL A 310 17.13 -27.96 -35.98
CA VAL A 310 17.31 -29.41 -36.19
C VAL A 310 17.76 -29.57 -37.64
N PRO A 311 19.06 -29.84 -37.89
CA PRO A 311 19.52 -30.18 -39.23
C PRO A 311 18.93 -31.52 -39.66
N ARG A 312 18.45 -31.58 -40.90
CA ARG A 312 18.15 -32.82 -41.63
C ARG A 312 19.42 -33.57 -41.94
#